data_AF-A0A9N8HMW4-F1
#
_entry.id   AF-A0A9N8HMW4-F1
#
_cell.length_a   1.000
_cell.length_b   1.000
_cell.length_c   1.000
_cell.angle_alpha   90.00
_cell.angle_beta   90.00
_cell.angle_gamma   90.00
#
_symmetry.space_group_name_H-M   'P 1'
#
loop_
_entity.id
_entity.type
_entity.pdbx_description
1 polymer ?
#
loop_
_entity_poly.entity_id
_entity_poly.type
_entity_poly.pdbx_seq_one_letter_code
_entity_poly.pdbx_strand_id
1 'polypeptide(L)'
;MKFVGPALVLGLGLSSVLATDVSFSFPDPATPYLIHGLCAMGASSVSATSSDPSVSYTPYSAPFGDHVQLWGDSDSYKTSRVRYTSQCKGGIYLQPSKKIIESVGIKDIVLTATPEAGKQVTVCAFVNPNMSDGEWGTVLPQNGFSESRIFTASMNSLKSYCKVITTTDKVDAVNGPPPGPRVHDVCASGTLNDNGHHYEVVQYPLGTMVWYEAKAAAEAKTHCGKSGHLVTITSKAENDHVVGLITAKTCGTGPWSYSFIGLTDDAEEGTFEWVNADPKAKEWLWCNGKEVASDLPTGTWGRQRLGGFLVRYKESKARAGIIREADIYLVPGGSKEKLVFKAFKSFIRIDVDWKQSENYKNAVGLLGSYSHQGERLGRDGQFIKDTNAFGLDWQVIPETDGPLFHSYEGAVVNQKCIMPASYEGSTALRGRRLGASSVDEAVAEKACNHLLDPDEKKACVFDVVATQDLSLASTW
;
A
#
# COMPACT_ATOMS: atom_id res chain seq x y z
N MET A 1 -51.48 29.43 62.70
CA MET A 1 -51.24 28.45 61.61
C MET A 1 -49.74 28.21 61.57
N LYS A 2 -49.28 27.07 62.10
CA LYS A 2 -48.65 25.94 61.36
C LYS A 2 -47.39 26.37 60.57
N PHE A 3 -46.20 25.78 60.65
CA PHE A 3 -45.54 24.76 61.48
C PHE A 3 -44.11 24.60 60.88
N VAL A 4 -43.12 24.20 61.71
CA VAL A 4 -41.84 23.51 61.35
C VAL A 4 -40.68 24.29 60.69
N GLY A 5 -39.61 24.53 61.47
CA GLY A 5 -38.33 23.78 61.44
C GLY A 5 -37.29 24.02 60.31
N PRO A 6 -35.97 24.00 60.62
CA PRO A 6 -34.88 24.35 59.70
C PRO A 6 -34.43 23.14 58.86
N ALA A 7 -33.89 23.39 57.66
CA ALA A 7 -33.26 22.36 56.82
C ALA A 7 -31.78 22.69 56.56
N LEU A 8 -30.93 21.94 57.27
CA LEU A 8 -29.56 21.60 56.91
C LEU A 8 -29.58 20.88 55.55
N VAL A 9 -28.79 21.33 54.57
CA VAL A 9 -28.38 20.49 53.45
C VAL A 9 -26.87 20.31 53.55
N LEU A 10 -26.51 19.13 54.05
CA LEU A 10 -25.20 18.51 54.00
C LEU A 10 -24.66 18.52 52.57
N GLY A 11 -23.33 18.64 52.47
CA GLY A 11 -22.61 18.55 51.21
C GLY A 11 -22.98 17.30 50.43
N LEU A 12 -23.30 17.49 49.16
CA LEU A 12 -23.06 16.47 48.17
C LEU A 12 -21.66 16.75 47.65
N GLY A 13 -20.72 15.95 48.14
CA GLY A 13 -19.42 15.80 47.50
C GLY A 13 -19.67 15.58 46.01
N LEU A 14 -18.85 16.23 45.18
CA LEU A 14 -18.61 15.70 43.85
C LEU A 14 -18.29 14.22 44.05
N SER A 15 -19.26 13.37 43.70
CA SER A 15 -19.01 11.95 43.55
C SER A 15 -18.01 11.91 42.41
N SER A 16 -16.72 11.97 42.75
CA SER A 16 -15.65 11.54 41.86
C SER A 16 -16.01 10.10 41.57
N VAL A 17 -16.65 9.88 40.43
CA VAL A 17 -16.73 8.55 39.84
C VAL A 17 -15.27 8.13 39.78
N LEU A 18 -14.87 7.25 40.70
CA LEU A 18 -13.54 6.67 40.67
C LEU A 18 -13.45 6.03 39.28
N ALA A 19 -12.58 6.56 38.43
CA ALA A 19 -12.34 6.01 37.11
C ALA A 19 -11.93 4.56 37.35
N THR A 20 -12.79 3.62 36.95
CA THR A 20 -12.52 2.21 37.18
C THR A 20 -11.37 1.81 36.27
N ASP A 21 -10.33 1.21 36.84
CA ASP A 21 -9.18 0.73 36.07
C ASP A 21 -9.66 -0.17 34.92
N VAL A 22 -9.02 -0.04 33.77
CA VAL A 22 -9.21 -0.92 32.61
C VAL A 22 -8.00 -1.84 32.51
N SER A 23 -8.24 -3.08 32.12
CA SER A 23 -7.18 -4.07 31.94
C SER A 23 -7.34 -4.75 30.59
N PHE A 24 -6.23 -5.11 29.96
CA PHE A 24 -6.18 -5.87 28.72
C PHE A 24 -5.16 -6.99 28.85
N SER A 25 -5.57 -8.23 28.55
CA SER A 25 -4.68 -9.38 28.46
C SER A 25 -4.23 -9.58 27.02
N PHE A 26 -2.92 -9.53 26.78
CA PHE A 26 -2.35 -9.75 25.46
C PHE A 26 -2.35 -11.24 25.10
N PRO A 27 -2.47 -11.58 23.80
CA PRO A 27 -2.44 -12.96 23.34
C PRO A 27 -1.15 -13.67 23.73
N ASP A 28 -1.24 -14.98 24.00
CA ASP A 28 -0.08 -15.83 24.23
C ASP A 28 0.87 -15.76 23.01
N PRO A 29 2.18 -15.50 23.20
CA PRO A 29 3.09 -15.43 22.07
C PRO A 29 3.29 -16.82 21.45
N ALA A 30 3.17 -16.93 20.13
CA ALA A 30 3.24 -18.21 19.42
C ALA A 30 4.66 -18.60 18.93
N THR A 31 5.63 -17.69 19.05
CA THR A 31 7.05 -17.96 18.74
C THR A 31 7.84 -18.29 20.00
N PRO A 32 9.06 -18.89 19.88
CA PRO A 32 9.91 -19.20 21.05
C PRO A 32 10.49 -17.97 21.76
N TYR A 33 10.53 -16.82 21.09
CA TYR A 33 11.02 -15.56 21.62
C TYR A 33 10.04 -14.43 21.34
N LEU A 34 9.95 -13.46 22.27
CA LEU A 34 9.20 -12.21 22.10
C LEU A 34 10.10 -11.00 22.36
N ILE A 35 10.07 -10.03 21.44
CA ILE A 35 10.62 -8.68 21.60
C ILE A 35 9.44 -7.71 21.60
N HIS A 36 9.14 -7.14 22.76
CA HIS A 36 8.00 -6.25 22.90
C HIS A 36 8.26 -5.02 23.75
N GLY A 37 7.28 -4.12 23.76
CA GLY A 37 7.15 -3.01 24.69
C GLY A 37 5.66 -2.71 24.88
N LEU A 38 5.28 -2.12 26.01
CA LEU A 38 3.87 -1.82 26.29
C LEU A 38 3.71 -0.32 26.58
N CYS A 39 2.59 0.26 26.18
CA CYS A 39 2.34 1.68 26.37
C CYS A 39 0.84 1.94 26.50
N ALA A 40 0.45 2.98 27.24
CA ALA A 40 -0.94 3.44 27.24
C ALA A 40 -1.06 4.97 27.16
N MET A 41 -2.09 5.43 26.46
CA MET A 41 -2.44 6.85 26.34
C MET A 41 -3.79 7.11 27.02
N GLY A 42 -3.98 8.34 27.53
CA GLY A 42 -5.22 8.73 28.21
C GLY A 42 -5.39 8.14 29.61
N ALA A 43 -4.29 7.71 30.24
CA ALA A 43 -4.26 7.09 31.56
C ALA A 43 -3.40 7.91 32.53
N SER A 44 -3.84 8.04 33.79
CA SER A 44 -3.08 8.69 34.87
C SER A 44 -2.02 7.77 35.48
N SER A 45 -2.21 6.46 35.37
CA SER A 45 -1.28 5.43 35.81
C SER A 45 -1.42 4.18 34.97
N VAL A 46 -0.32 3.46 34.77
CA VAL A 46 -0.27 2.22 33.98
C VAL A 46 0.66 1.25 34.70
N SER A 47 0.30 -0.04 34.72
CA SER A 47 1.11 -1.15 35.21
C SER A 47 0.93 -2.36 34.29
N ALA A 48 1.87 -3.30 34.31
CA ALA A 48 1.69 -4.58 33.63
C ALA A 48 2.31 -5.72 34.44
N THR A 49 1.75 -6.91 34.23
CA THR A 49 2.21 -8.17 34.81
C THR A 49 2.50 -9.20 33.71
N SER A 50 3.30 -10.21 34.05
CA SER A 50 3.60 -11.36 33.19
C SER A 50 3.57 -12.61 34.05
N SER A 51 3.18 -13.77 33.48
CA SER A 51 3.37 -15.05 34.16
C SER A 51 4.85 -15.45 34.29
N ASP A 52 5.74 -14.87 33.48
CA ASP A 52 7.18 -15.05 33.61
C ASP A 52 7.73 -14.12 34.69
N PRO A 53 8.19 -14.66 35.85
CA PRO A 53 8.74 -13.85 36.94
C PRO A 53 10.07 -13.18 36.59
N SER A 54 10.71 -13.59 35.48
CA SER A 54 11.97 -13.01 35.00
C SER A 54 11.78 -11.70 34.24
N VAL A 55 10.53 -11.31 33.96
CA VAL A 55 10.16 -10.10 33.22
C VAL A 55 9.33 -9.20 34.12
N SER A 56 9.78 -7.97 34.30
CA SER A 56 9.04 -6.92 35.00
C SER A 56 8.86 -5.70 34.11
N TYR A 57 7.84 -4.90 34.40
CA TYR A 57 7.51 -3.70 33.65
C TYR A 57 7.60 -2.47 34.53
N THR A 58 8.44 -1.51 34.16
CA THR A 58 8.64 -0.27 34.91
C THR A 58 8.11 0.91 34.11
N PRO A 59 7.19 1.73 34.66
CA PRO A 59 6.77 2.96 34.00
C PRO A 59 7.95 3.89 33.74
N TYR A 60 8.08 4.35 32.50
CA TYR A 60 9.07 5.33 32.12
C TYR A 60 8.66 6.71 32.66
N SER A 61 9.63 7.46 33.20
CA SER A 61 9.35 8.70 33.92
C SER A 61 8.92 9.87 33.03
N ALA A 62 9.23 9.81 31.74
CA ALA A 62 8.86 10.80 30.75
C ALA A 62 7.82 10.26 29.75
N PRO A 63 6.98 11.11 29.16
CA PRO A 63 6.09 10.70 28.08
C PRO A 63 6.86 10.04 26.93
N PHE A 64 6.27 9.00 26.35
CA PHE A 64 6.92 8.21 25.30
C PHE A 64 7.20 9.07 24.06
N GLY A 65 8.40 8.95 23.49
CA GLY A 65 8.85 9.79 22.39
C GLY A 65 10.20 9.33 21.86
N ASP A 66 10.94 10.25 21.21
CA ASP A 66 12.33 9.99 20.81
C ASP A 66 13.23 9.90 22.06
N HIS A 67 14.32 9.15 21.94
CA HIS A 67 15.36 8.94 22.95
C HIS A 67 14.93 8.15 24.20
N VAL A 68 13.76 7.51 24.19
CA VAL A 68 13.31 6.60 25.26
C VAL A 68 14.04 5.27 25.15
N GLN A 69 14.64 4.83 26.26
CA GLN A 69 15.24 3.51 26.35
C GLN A 69 14.15 2.43 26.40
N LEU A 70 14.14 1.51 25.44
CA LEU A 70 13.06 0.53 25.34
C LEU A 70 13.14 -0.63 26.33
N TRP A 71 14.33 -1.08 26.69
CA TRP A 71 14.51 -2.28 27.53
C TRP A 71 15.50 -2.03 28.65
N GLY A 72 15.23 -2.61 29.83
CA GLY A 72 16.02 -2.41 31.04
C GLY A 72 17.39 -3.09 31.03
N ASP A 73 17.57 -4.13 30.22
CA ASP A 73 18.80 -4.90 30.09
C ASP A 73 19.85 -4.25 29.16
N SER A 74 19.51 -3.17 28.46
CA SER A 74 20.42 -2.46 27.58
C SER A 74 20.03 -1.00 27.33
N ASP A 75 21.00 -0.10 27.49
CA ASP A 75 20.86 1.34 27.22
C ASP A 75 21.03 1.71 25.73
N SER A 76 21.41 0.74 24.91
CA SER A 76 21.78 0.93 23.49
C SER A 76 20.57 1.10 22.57
N TYR A 77 19.37 0.80 23.06
CA TYR A 77 18.13 0.80 22.29
C TYR A 77 17.24 1.97 22.68
N LYS A 78 17.60 3.14 22.15
CA LYS A 78 16.80 4.36 22.30
C LYS A 78 15.96 4.58 21.06
N THR A 79 14.70 4.94 21.27
CA THR A 79 13.75 5.24 20.20
C THR A 79 14.16 6.45 19.39
N SER A 80 13.73 6.47 18.14
CA SER A 80 13.88 7.56 17.18
C SER A 80 12.77 7.46 16.15
N ARG A 81 12.43 8.57 15.51
CA ARG A 81 11.34 8.66 14.51
C ARG A 81 9.95 8.38 15.11
N VAL A 82 9.76 8.65 16.42
CA VAL A 82 8.43 8.63 17.07
C VAL A 82 7.74 9.96 16.80
N ARG A 83 6.80 9.96 15.85
CA ARG A 83 6.17 11.18 15.29
C ARG A 83 4.69 11.30 15.62
N TYR A 84 3.97 10.18 15.73
CA TYR A 84 2.51 10.15 15.77
C TYR A 84 1.96 9.49 17.03
N THR A 85 0.72 9.82 17.40
CA THR A 85 0.01 9.17 18.52
C THR A 85 -0.26 7.69 18.25
N SER A 86 -0.37 7.28 16.98
CA SER A 86 -0.44 5.85 16.61
C SER A 86 0.81 5.07 17.06
N GLN A 87 1.95 5.75 17.25
CA GLN A 87 3.20 5.20 17.81
C GLN A 87 3.26 5.30 19.35
N CYS A 88 2.12 5.51 20.00
CA CYS A 88 1.98 5.83 21.41
C CYS A 88 2.75 7.09 21.87
N LYS A 89 3.06 8.03 20.95
CA LYS A 89 3.76 9.27 21.30
C LYS A 89 2.99 10.07 22.35
N GLY A 90 3.65 10.39 23.45
CA GLY A 90 3.08 11.11 24.59
C GLY A 90 2.37 10.21 25.61
N GLY A 91 2.29 8.89 25.39
CA GLY A 91 1.75 7.93 26.33
C GLY A 91 2.71 7.58 27.48
N ILE A 92 2.21 6.84 28.47
CA ILE A 92 3.01 6.25 29.53
C ILE A 92 3.55 4.91 29.01
N TYR A 93 4.86 4.85 28.79
CA TYR A 93 5.54 3.63 28.38
C TYR A 93 5.88 2.75 29.58
N LEU A 94 5.67 1.45 29.46
CA LEU A 94 6.09 0.43 30.40
C LEU A 94 7.31 -0.29 29.84
N GLN A 95 8.49 0.05 30.37
CA GLN A 95 9.76 -0.53 29.98
C GLN A 95 9.88 -1.98 30.51
N PRO A 96 9.99 -3.00 29.63
CA PRO A 96 10.29 -4.36 30.07
C PRO A 96 11.73 -4.46 30.59
N SER A 97 11.97 -5.31 31.59
CA SER A 97 13.30 -5.55 32.15
C SER A 97 14.28 -6.22 31.16
N LYS A 98 13.77 -6.87 30.11
CA LYS A 98 14.56 -7.60 29.10
C LYS A 98 14.09 -7.29 27.67
N LYS A 99 15.03 -7.27 26.71
CA LYS A 99 14.73 -7.09 25.28
C LYS A 99 14.12 -8.33 24.64
N ILE A 100 14.71 -9.49 24.89
CA ILE A 100 14.28 -10.78 24.34
C ILE A 100 13.84 -11.63 25.53
N ILE A 101 12.61 -12.10 25.49
CA ILE A 101 12.08 -13.03 26.49
C ILE A 101 11.85 -14.39 25.82
N GLU A 102 12.12 -15.47 26.54
CA GLU A 102 11.77 -16.83 26.11
C GLU A 102 10.27 -17.02 26.32
N SER A 103 9.50 -17.06 25.23
CA SER A 103 8.04 -17.01 25.30
C SER A 103 7.36 -18.38 25.43
N VAL A 104 8.14 -19.47 25.48
CA VAL A 104 7.61 -20.82 25.69
C VAL A 104 7.00 -20.91 27.09
N GLY A 105 5.67 -20.92 27.16
CA GLY A 105 4.92 -21.02 28.43
C GLY A 105 4.60 -19.68 29.09
N ILE A 106 4.93 -18.55 28.45
CA ILE A 106 4.41 -17.25 28.88
C ILE A 106 2.91 -17.19 28.57
N LYS A 107 2.13 -16.91 29.60
CA LYS A 107 0.71 -16.62 29.55
C LYS A 107 0.46 -15.29 30.24
N ASP A 108 -0.66 -14.66 29.95
CA ASP A 108 -1.17 -13.53 30.76
C ASP A 108 -0.20 -12.34 30.89
N ILE A 109 0.29 -11.81 29.76
CA ILE A 109 0.82 -10.44 29.77
C ILE A 109 -0.37 -9.50 29.90
N VAL A 110 -0.58 -8.92 31.08
CA VAL A 110 -1.76 -8.08 31.36
C VAL A 110 -1.32 -6.66 31.64
N LEU A 111 -1.85 -5.70 30.89
CA LEU A 111 -1.68 -4.27 31.17
C LEU A 111 -2.92 -3.73 31.86
N THR A 112 -2.74 -3.01 32.95
CA THR A 112 -3.78 -2.30 33.69
C THR A 112 -3.51 -0.80 33.66
N ALA A 113 -4.54 0.00 33.41
CA ALA A 113 -4.45 1.44 33.30
C ALA A 113 -5.62 2.14 34.00
N THR A 114 -5.32 3.20 34.72
CA THR A 114 -6.31 4.08 35.34
C THR A 114 -6.62 5.23 34.38
N PRO A 115 -7.85 5.38 33.87
CA PRO A 115 -8.18 6.46 32.94
C PRO A 115 -7.98 7.85 33.56
N GLU A 116 -7.46 8.81 32.77
CA GLU A 116 -7.57 10.22 33.13
C GLU A 116 -9.05 10.67 33.06
N ALA A 117 -9.45 11.62 33.91
CA ALA A 117 -10.83 12.09 33.97
C ALA A 117 -11.36 12.52 32.60
N GLY A 118 -12.40 11.84 32.12
CA GLY A 118 -13.06 12.12 30.84
C GLY A 118 -12.31 11.64 29.59
N LYS A 119 -11.21 10.88 29.73
CA LYS A 119 -10.48 10.29 28.59
C LYS A 119 -10.72 8.79 28.48
N GLN A 120 -10.65 8.29 27.25
CA GLN A 120 -10.60 6.85 26.97
C GLN A 120 -9.14 6.40 26.99
N VAL A 121 -8.90 5.18 27.45
CA VAL A 121 -7.57 4.60 27.47
C VAL A 121 -7.30 3.89 26.15
N THR A 122 -6.18 4.22 25.52
CA THR A 122 -5.65 3.45 24.39
C THR A 122 -4.47 2.63 24.87
N VAL A 123 -4.52 1.32 24.70
CA VAL A 123 -3.44 0.38 25.02
C VAL A 123 -2.68 0.05 23.75
N CYS A 124 -1.36 0.04 23.83
CA CYS A 124 -0.46 -0.25 22.72
C CYS A 124 0.57 -1.31 23.09
N ALA A 125 0.84 -2.24 22.17
CA ALA A 125 1.99 -3.13 22.20
C ALA A 125 2.93 -2.82 21.04
N PHE A 126 4.23 -2.83 21.31
CA PHE A 126 5.29 -2.63 20.33
C PHE A 126 5.90 -3.97 20.02
N VAL A 127 6.14 -4.26 18.75
CA VAL A 127 6.84 -5.48 18.33
C VAL A 127 7.79 -5.20 17.19
N ASN A 128 8.76 -6.10 17.01
CA ASN A 128 9.70 -6.04 15.91
C ASN A 128 9.20 -6.93 14.75
N PRO A 129 8.72 -6.37 13.63
CA PRO A 129 8.14 -7.16 12.54
C PRO A 129 9.17 -8.06 11.83
N ASN A 130 10.46 -7.81 12.02
CA ASN A 130 11.53 -8.57 11.38
C ASN A 130 12.10 -9.68 12.26
N MET A 131 11.71 -9.76 13.55
CA MET A 131 12.23 -10.74 14.50
C MET A 131 11.31 -10.92 15.70
N SER A 132 10.99 -12.19 16.01
CA SER A 132 10.54 -12.63 17.34
C SER A 132 9.41 -11.75 17.91
N ASP A 133 8.33 -11.57 17.15
CA ASP A 133 7.19 -10.73 17.53
C ASP A 133 6.09 -11.51 18.27
N GLY A 134 6.27 -12.79 18.55
CA GLY A 134 5.24 -13.60 19.20
C GLY A 134 4.03 -13.90 18.32
N GLU A 135 4.11 -13.66 17.00
CA GLU A 135 2.96 -13.55 16.08
C GLU A 135 2.00 -12.39 16.42
N TRP A 136 2.38 -11.48 17.33
CA TRP A 136 1.53 -10.35 17.67
C TRP A 136 1.32 -9.39 16.51
N GLY A 137 2.25 -9.34 15.54
CA GLY A 137 2.04 -8.60 14.29
C GLY A 137 0.85 -9.11 13.48
N THR A 138 0.51 -10.38 13.61
CA THR A 138 -0.62 -11.01 12.93
C THR A 138 -1.88 -11.03 13.81
N VAL A 139 -1.72 -11.34 15.10
CA VAL A 139 -2.85 -11.60 16.02
C VAL A 139 -3.46 -10.33 16.60
N LEU A 140 -2.67 -9.29 16.90
CA LEU A 140 -3.21 -8.05 17.47
C LEU A 140 -4.16 -7.31 16.50
N PRO A 141 -3.87 -7.20 15.19
CA PRO A 141 -4.83 -6.68 14.23
C PRO A 141 -6.16 -7.43 14.22
N GLN A 142 -6.13 -8.77 14.35
CA GLN A 142 -7.34 -9.59 14.43
C GLN A 142 -8.17 -9.31 15.70
N ASN A 143 -7.55 -8.76 16.73
CA ASN A 143 -8.18 -8.38 18.00
C ASN A 143 -8.59 -6.89 18.06
N GLY A 144 -8.59 -6.20 16.90
CA GLY A 144 -9.03 -4.81 16.78
C GLY A 144 -7.95 -3.77 17.11
N PHE A 145 -6.67 -4.15 17.11
CA PHE A 145 -5.58 -3.19 17.24
C PHE A 145 -5.24 -2.58 15.87
N SER A 146 -5.08 -1.26 15.85
CA SER A 146 -4.58 -0.52 14.68
C SER A 146 -3.06 -0.45 14.70
N GLU A 147 -2.45 -0.75 13.57
CA GLU A 147 -1.00 -0.69 13.39
C GLU A 147 -0.51 0.75 13.17
N SER A 148 0.72 1.05 13.64
CA SER A 148 1.43 2.29 13.38
C SER A 148 2.45 2.18 12.25
N ARG A 149 2.86 3.33 11.71
CA ARG A 149 4.10 3.44 10.92
C ARG A 149 5.31 2.99 11.74
N ILE A 150 6.35 2.52 11.05
CA ILE A 150 7.60 2.07 11.68
C ILE A 150 8.29 3.22 12.42
N PHE A 151 8.74 2.96 13.65
CA PHE A 151 9.73 3.75 14.37
C PHE A 151 10.96 2.90 14.67
N THR A 152 12.08 3.54 15.00
CA THR A 152 13.37 2.84 15.08
C THR A 152 13.96 2.90 16.48
N ALA A 153 14.56 1.80 16.92
CA ALA A 153 15.37 1.74 18.13
C ALA A 153 16.76 1.18 17.78
N SER A 154 17.70 2.10 17.55
CA SER A 154 18.98 1.78 16.91
C SER A 154 18.75 1.09 15.56
N MET A 155 19.29 -0.11 15.34
CA MET A 155 19.08 -0.90 14.12
C MET A 155 17.74 -1.65 14.07
N ASN A 156 16.93 -1.65 15.13
CA ASN A 156 15.64 -2.34 15.13
C ASN A 156 14.56 -1.44 14.53
N SER A 157 13.74 -2.02 13.65
CA SER A 157 12.46 -1.44 13.23
C SER A 157 11.37 -1.98 14.13
N LEU A 158 10.48 -1.11 14.62
CA LEU A 158 9.37 -1.46 15.50
C LEU A 158 8.08 -0.89 14.95
N LYS A 159 6.99 -1.62 15.16
CA LYS A 159 5.62 -1.18 14.93
C LYS A 159 4.87 -1.22 16.25
N SER A 160 3.95 -0.29 16.46
CA SER A 160 3.00 -0.38 17.57
C SER A 160 1.62 -0.75 17.06
N TYR A 161 0.94 -1.58 17.82
CA TYR A 161 -0.44 -1.97 17.62
C TYR A 161 -1.20 -1.36 18.78
N CYS A 162 -2.18 -0.49 18.50
CA CYS A 162 -2.91 0.26 19.51
C CYS A 162 -4.43 0.03 19.40
N LYS A 163 -5.12 -0.14 20.53
CA LYS A 163 -6.57 -0.29 20.62
C LYS A 163 -7.13 0.56 21.75
N VAL A 164 -8.27 1.20 21.51
CA VAL A 164 -9.04 1.86 22.57
C VAL A 164 -9.76 0.78 23.39
N ILE A 165 -9.51 0.73 24.71
CA ILE A 165 -10.09 -0.27 25.59
C ILE A 165 -11.37 0.26 26.21
N THR A 166 -12.43 -0.55 26.12
CA THR A 166 -13.75 -0.28 26.68
C THR A 166 -14.03 -1.19 27.88
N THR A 167 -15.00 -0.86 28.72
CA THR A 167 -15.37 -1.67 29.89
C THR A 167 -15.86 -3.09 29.53
N THR A 168 -16.21 -3.33 28.26
CA THR A 168 -16.60 -4.63 27.70
C THR A 168 -15.42 -5.56 27.36
N ASP A 169 -14.19 -5.05 27.25
CA ASP A 169 -12.99 -5.86 27.01
C ASP A 169 -12.50 -6.62 28.28
N LYS A 170 -13.23 -6.50 29.40
CA LYS A 170 -12.91 -7.13 30.71
C LYS A 170 -13.33 -8.59 30.86
N VAL A 171 -13.98 -9.21 29.88
CA VAL A 171 -14.47 -10.60 29.99
C VAL A 171 -13.66 -11.51 29.08
N ASP A 172 -12.63 -12.12 29.69
CA ASP A 172 -11.98 -13.39 29.34
C ASP A 172 -11.77 -13.71 27.84
N ALA A 173 -10.60 -13.34 27.33
CA ALA A 173 -10.01 -13.95 26.14
C ALA A 173 -9.53 -15.37 26.47
N VAL A 174 -10.45 -16.33 26.57
CA VAL A 174 -10.14 -17.76 26.61
C VAL A 174 -11.09 -18.51 25.67
N ASN A 175 -10.50 -19.06 24.60
CA ASN A 175 -11.01 -20.06 23.65
C ASN A 175 -12.02 -19.64 22.58
N GLY A 176 -11.49 -19.35 21.39
CA GLY A 176 -12.18 -19.47 20.10
C GLY A 176 -11.99 -18.25 19.20
N PRO A 177 -11.86 -18.42 17.86
CA PRO A 177 -11.95 -17.29 16.94
C PRO A 177 -13.28 -16.56 17.21
N PRO A 178 -13.29 -15.23 17.33
CA PRO A 178 -14.54 -14.50 17.45
C PRO A 178 -15.41 -14.85 16.23
N PRO A 179 -16.73 -15.07 16.40
CA PRO A 179 -17.62 -14.95 15.26
C PRO A 179 -17.37 -13.55 14.69
N GLY A 180 -17.02 -13.46 13.40
CA GLY A 180 -16.84 -12.18 12.72
C GLY A 180 -17.99 -11.22 13.04
N PRO A 181 -17.76 -9.90 13.02
CA PRO A 181 -18.69 -8.90 13.52
C PRO A 181 -20.10 -9.15 12.96
N ARG A 182 -21.03 -9.57 13.83
CA ARG A 182 -22.44 -9.79 13.45
C ARG A 182 -23.22 -8.50 13.58
N VAL A 183 -23.28 -7.74 12.49
CA VAL A 183 -24.50 -7.26 11.79
C VAL A 183 -24.03 -6.89 10.38
N HIS A 184 -24.39 -7.66 9.35
CA HIS A 184 -24.14 -7.33 7.94
C HIS A 184 -25.49 -7.08 7.26
N ASP A 185 -26.08 -5.92 7.45
CA ASP A 185 -27.17 -5.54 6.57
C ASP A 185 -26.54 -5.02 5.28
N VAL A 186 -26.61 -5.85 4.24
CA VAL A 186 -26.35 -5.42 2.86
C VAL A 186 -27.33 -4.31 2.55
N CYS A 187 -26.85 -3.08 2.51
CA CYS A 187 -27.74 -1.92 2.41
C CYS A 187 -27.97 -1.50 0.94
N ALA A 188 -27.05 -1.90 0.06
CA ALA A 188 -27.21 -1.83 -1.39
C ALA A 188 -26.34 -2.90 -2.05
N SER A 189 -26.81 -3.44 -3.17
CA SER A 189 -26.00 -4.24 -4.08
C SER A 189 -26.40 -3.95 -5.52
N GLY A 190 -25.49 -4.21 -6.44
CA GLY A 190 -25.73 -3.98 -7.86
C GLY A 190 -24.70 -4.66 -8.71
N THR A 191 -25.11 -5.00 -9.92
CA THR A 191 -24.19 -5.46 -10.96
C THR A 191 -24.02 -4.33 -11.96
N LEU A 192 -22.78 -3.97 -12.26
CA LEU A 192 -22.51 -3.12 -13.41
C LEU A 192 -22.41 -4.01 -14.65
N ASN A 193 -23.42 -3.93 -15.52
CA ASN A 193 -23.53 -4.83 -16.67
C ASN A 193 -22.38 -4.66 -17.68
N ASP A 194 -21.73 -3.50 -17.69
CA ASP A 194 -20.67 -3.16 -18.66
C ASP A 194 -19.32 -3.84 -18.35
N ASN A 195 -19.03 -4.14 -17.08
CA ASN A 195 -17.81 -4.86 -16.66
C ASN A 195 -18.10 -6.22 -16.00
N GLY A 196 -19.37 -6.55 -15.76
CA GLY A 196 -19.81 -7.82 -15.17
C GLY A 196 -19.44 -7.98 -13.68
N HIS A 197 -19.00 -6.91 -13.02
CA HIS A 197 -18.64 -6.94 -11.60
C HIS A 197 -19.89 -6.78 -10.72
N HIS A 198 -19.89 -7.50 -9.60
CA HIS A 198 -20.94 -7.46 -8.60
C HIS A 198 -20.43 -6.67 -7.39
N TYR A 199 -21.18 -5.65 -7.00
CA TYR A 199 -20.85 -4.73 -5.92
C TYR A 199 -21.81 -4.90 -4.77
N GLU A 200 -21.28 -4.75 -3.57
CA GLU A 200 -22.04 -4.83 -2.33
C GLU A 200 -21.59 -3.72 -1.38
N VAL A 201 -22.55 -2.91 -0.94
CA VAL A 201 -22.33 -1.89 0.10
C VAL A 201 -22.77 -2.47 1.43
N VAL A 202 -21.81 -2.56 2.35
CA VAL A 202 -22.02 -3.08 3.69
C VAL A 202 -21.90 -1.94 4.67
N GLN A 203 -22.91 -1.80 5.52
CA GLN A 203 -22.93 -0.76 6.54
C GLN A 203 -22.51 -1.33 7.90
N TYR A 204 -21.63 -0.59 8.57
CA TYR A 204 -21.21 -0.87 9.94
C TYR A 204 -21.50 0.34 10.83
N PRO A 205 -21.73 0.14 12.14
CA PRO A 205 -21.80 1.25 13.08
C PRO A 205 -20.57 2.16 12.99
N LEU A 206 -20.77 3.46 13.19
CA LEU A 206 -19.67 4.43 13.12
C LEU A 206 -18.58 4.09 14.13
N GLY A 207 -17.33 4.04 13.67
CA GLY A 207 -16.16 3.76 14.50
C GLY A 207 -15.94 2.27 14.81
N THR A 208 -16.72 1.35 14.25
CA THR A 208 -16.56 -0.10 14.48
C THR A 208 -15.91 -0.84 13.30
N MET A 209 -15.43 -0.12 12.30
CA MET A 209 -14.79 -0.69 11.12
C MET A 209 -13.61 0.18 10.72
N VAL A 210 -12.44 -0.44 10.57
CA VAL A 210 -11.25 0.19 9.98
C VAL A 210 -10.94 -0.41 8.61
N TRP A 211 -10.08 0.25 7.82
CA TRP A 211 -9.82 -0.15 6.43
C TRP A 211 -9.34 -1.60 6.29
N TYR A 212 -8.43 -2.07 7.15
CA TYR A 212 -7.93 -3.44 7.12
C TYR A 212 -9.01 -4.48 7.48
N GLU A 213 -9.90 -4.17 8.42
CA GLU A 213 -11.05 -5.04 8.75
C GLU A 213 -12.05 -5.10 7.60
N ALA A 214 -12.30 -3.96 6.95
CA ALA A 214 -13.17 -3.88 5.78
C ALA A 214 -12.57 -4.67 4.59
N LYS A 215 -11.24 -4.62 4.40
CA LYS A 215 -10.50 -5.42 3.43
C LYS A 215 -10.66 -6.91 3.71
N ALA A 216 -10.34 -7.36 4.92
CA ALA A 216 -10.46 -8.77 5.29
C ALA A 216 -11.91 -9.27 5.18
N ALA A 217 -12.89 -8.46 5.58
CA ALA A 217 -14.31 -8.80 5.46
C ALA A 217 -14.77 -8.91 4.00
N ALA A 218 -14.25 -8.06 3.11
CA ALA A 218 -14.51 -8.16 1.67
C ALA A 218 -13.85 -9.41 1.05
N GLU A 219 -12.61 -9.73 1.45
CA GLU A 219 -11.85 -10.91 0.98
C GLU A 219 -12.45 -12.24 1.45
N ALA A 220 -13.15 -12.23 2.59
CA ALA A 220 -13.86 -13.40 3.11
C ALA A 220 -15.18 -13.69 2.38
N LYS A 221 -15.66 -12.78 1.53
CA LYS A 221 -16.89 -12.98 0.74
C LYS A 221 -16.60 -13.71 -0.55
N THR A 222 -17.62 -14.43 -1.04
CA THR A 222 -17.54 -15.14 -2.32
C THR A 222 -18.81 -14.92 -3.11
N HIS A 223 -18.68 -14.59 -4.39
CA HIS A 223 -19.80 -14.51 -5.34
C HIS A 223 -19.46 -15.29 -6.60
N CYS A 224 -20.33 -16.22 -7.00
CA CYS A 224 -20.11 -17.10 -8.16
C CYS A 224 -18.73 -17.81 -8.17
N GLY A 225 -18.22 -18.20 -7.00
CA GLY A 225 -16.93 -18.87 -6.86
C GLY A 225 -15.69 -17.96 -6.91
N LYS A 226 -15.86 -16.64 -7.03
CA LYS A 226 -14.78 -15.65 -6.93
C LYS A 226 -14.74 -15.02 -5.55
N SER A 227 -13.55 -14.87 -4.97
CA SER A 227 -13.33 -14.12 -3.73
C SER A 227 -13.59 -12.63 -3.95
N GLY A 228 -14.20 -11.97 -2.97
CA GLY A 228 -14.41 -10.53 -2.96
C GLY A 228 -13.15 -9.74 -2.62
N HIS A 229 -13.22 -8.42 -2.74
CA HIS A 229 -12.20 -7.47 -2.29
C HIS A 229 -12.83 -6.07 -2.12
N LEU A 230 -12.15 -5.13 -1.47
CA LEU A 230 -12.62 -3.73 -1.48
C LEU A 230 -12.61 -3.20 -2.90
N VAL A 231 -13.59 -2.35 -3.20
CA VAL A 231 -13.83 -1.87 -4.55
C VAL A 231 -12.61 -1.16 -5.14
N THR A 232 -12.24 -1.56 -6.34
CA THR A 232 -11.32 -0.83 -7.21
C THR A 232 -12.13 0.05 -8.15
N ILE A 233 -11.61 1.20 -8.58
CA ILE A 233 -12.31 2.08 -9.51
C ILE A 233 -11.40 2.34 -10.71
N THR A 234 -11.75 1.75 -11.86
CA THR A 234 -10.97 1.83 -13.10
C THR A 234 -11.61 2.68 -14.18
N SER A 235 -12.93 2.97 -14.10
CA SER A 235 -13.64 3.94 -14.95
C SER A 235 -14.40 5.00 -14.18
N LYS A 236 -14.73 6.07 -14.90
CA LYS A 236 -15.85 6.95 -14.57
C LYS A 236 -17.20 6.21 -14.45
N ALA A 237 -17.52 5.26 -15.34
CA ALA A 237 -18.79 4.54 -15.31
C ALA A 237 -18.94 3.68 -14.05
N GLU A 238 -17.88 2.97 -13.67
CA GLU A 238 -17.78 2.26 -12.40
C GLU A 238 -17.89 3.21 -11.21
N ASN A 239 -17.15 4.33 -11.23
CA ASN A 239 -17.26 5.36 -10.20
C ASN A 239 -18.71 5.86 -10.04
N ASP A 240 -19.38 6.18 -11.14
CA ASP A 240 -20.77 6.66 -11.13
C ASP A 240 -21.73 5.59 -10.59
N HIS A 241 -21.52 4.32 -10.95
CA HIS A 241 -22.30 3.18 -10.44
C HIS A 241 -22.11 2.99 -8.93
N VAL A 242 -20.85 2.95 -8.46
CA VAL A 242 -20.49 2.79 -7.05
C VAL A 242 -21.02 3.96 -6.22
N VAL A 243 -20.89 5.20 -6.70
CA VAL A 243 -21.49 6.38 -6.06
C VAL A 243 -23.02 6.25 -6.00
N GLY A 244 -23.66 5.76 -7.06
CA GLY A 244 -25.09 5.48 -7.07
C GLY A 244 -25.52 4.48 -6.00
N LEU A 245 -24.74 3.42 -5.78
CA LEU A 245 -24.99 2.44 -4.72
C LEU A 245 -24.80 3.01 -3.31
N ILE A 246 -23.73 3.78 -3.08
CA ILE A 246 -23.40 4.37 -1.77
C ILE A 246 -24.41 5.46 -1.38
N THR A 247 -24.89 6.23 -2.35
CA THR A 247 -25.83 7.34 -2.15
C THR A 247 -27.30 6.92 -2.22
N ALA A 248 -27.58 5.64 -2.50
CA ALA A 248 -28.93 5.11 -2.49
C ALA A 248 -29.54 5.27 -1.08
N LYS A 249 -30.78 5.78 -1.03
CA LYS A 249 -31.52 6.02 0.23
C LYS A 249 -31.63 4.78 1.13
N THR A 250 -31.49 3.58 0.57
CA THR A 250 -31.54 2.30 1.29
C THR A 250 -30.39 2.12 2.30
N CYS A 251 -29.28 2.86 2.18
CA CYS A 251 -28.17 2.79 3.14
C CYS A 251 -28.27 3.80 4.30
N GLY A 252 -29.36 4.60 4.39
CA GLY A 252 -29.48 5.63 5.43
C GLY A 252 -28.34 6.67 5.41
N THR A 253 -27.59 6.72 4.30
CA THR A 253 -26.42 7.54 4.06
C THR A 253 -26.83 8.90 3.49
N GLY A 254 -26.12 9.95 3.90
CA GLY A 254 -26.25 11.29 3.34
C GLY A 254 -25.18 11.55 2.28
N PRO A 255 -25.16 12.72 1.63
CA PRO A 255 -24.12 13.12 0.68
C PRO A 255 -22.69 13.21 1.27
N TRP A 256 -22.53 12.93 2.57
CA TRP A 256 -21.26 13.01 3.32
C TRP A 256 -20.82 11.66 3.89
N SER A 257 -21.30 10.55 3.33
CA SER A 257 -20.91 9.21 3.77
C SER A 257 -19.52 8.84 3.25
N TYR A 258 -18.68 8.34 4.16
CA TYR A 258 -17.33 7.86 3.85
C TYR A 258 -17.38 6.33 3.74
N SER A 259 -16.80 5.78 2.69
CA SER A 259 -16.70 4.34 2.46
C SER A 259 -15.25 3.97 2.18
N PHE A 260 -14.79 2.85 2.75
CA PHE A 260 -13.48 2.31 2.41
C PHE A 260 -13.51 1.75 0.99
N ILE A 261 -12.51 2.14 0.20
CA ILE A 261 -12.25 1.59 -1.14
C ILE A 261 -10.86 0.96 -1.14
N GLY A 262 -10.51 0.30 -2.24
CA GLY A 262 -9.30 -0.50 -2.34
C GLY A 262 -7.98 0.25 -2.43
N LEU A 263 -7.93 1.58 -2.60
CA LEU A 263 -6.65 2.26 -2.84
C LEU A 263 -5.78 2.33 -1.57
N THR A 264 -4.51 1.94 -1.65
CA THR A 264 -3.56 1.84 -0.53
C THR A 264 -2.11 2.10 -0.97
N ASP A 265 -1.26 2.62 -0.09
CA ASP A 265 0.20 2.74 -0.31
C ASP A 265 1.00 1.85 0.67
N ASP A 266 0.35 0.79 1.17
CA ASP A 266 0.91 -0.15 2.17
C ASP A 266 2.20 -0.86 1.69
N ALA A 267 2.33 -1.11 0.38
CA ALA A 267 3.52 -1.73 -0.19
C ALA A 267 4.71 -0.76 -0.32
N GLU A 268 4.46 0.48 -0.73
CA GLU A 268 5.45 1.53 -0.86
C GLU A 268 4.82 2.90 -0.59
N GLU A 269 5.19 3.51 0.53
CA GLU A 269 4.66 4.82 0.95
C GLU A 269 4.81 5.88 -0.14
N GLY A 270 3.71 6.59 -0.42
CA GLY A 270 3.66 7.61 -1.47
C GLY A 270 3.37 7.04 -2.86
N THR A 271 3.32 5.71 -3.01
CA THR A 271 2.91 5.00 -4.22
C THR A 271 1.59 4.27 -3.94
N PHE A 272 0.48 4.90 -4.30
CA PHE A 272 -0.84 4.29 -4.15
C PHE A 272 -1.11 3.25 -5.24
N GLU A 273 -1.47 2.05 -4.81
CA GLU A 273 -1.92 0.93 -5.61
C GLU A 273 -3.29 0.45 -5.12
N TRP A 274 -4.09 -0.18 -5.98
CA TRP A 274 -5.33 -0.80 -5.52
C TRP A 274 -5.02 -2.06 -4.69
N VAL A 275 -5.87 -2.44 -3.75
CA VAL A 275 -5.86 -3.80 -3.19
C VAL A 275 -6.17 -4.74 -4.34
N ASN A 276 -5.24 -5.63 -4.63
CA ASN A 276 -5.19 -6.44 -5.85
C ASN A 276 -4.86 -5.67 -7.15
N ALA A 277 -4.34 -4.43 -7.10
CA ALA A 277 -3.49 -3.92 -8.19
C ALA A 277 -2.26 -4.80 -8.18
N ASP A 278 -2.30 -5.87 -8.96
CA ASP A 278 -1.44 -7.00 -8.76
C ASP A 278 0.04 -6.66 -9.02
N PRO A 279 0.89 -6.44 -7.99
CA PRO A 279 2.32 -6.26 -8.19
C PRO A 279 2.97 -7.62 -8.51
N LYS A 280 2.19 -8.70 -8.41
CA LYS A 280 2.51 -10.10 -8.66
C LYS A 280 1.59 -10.70 -9.73
N ALA A 281 1.13 -9.89 -10.71
CA ALA A 281 0.41 -10.43 -11.86
C ALA A 281 1.31 -11.47 -12.49
N LYS A 282 1.00 -12.75 -12.21
CA LYS A 282 1.59 -13.89 -12.90
C LYS A 282 1.27 -13.77 -14.39
N GLU A 283 0.15 -13.10 -14.67
CA GLU A 283 -0.25 -12.62 -15.98
C GLU A 283 0.66 -11.47 -16.42
N TRP A 284 1.67 -11.80 -17.23
CA TRP A 284 2.59 -10.78 -17.74
C TRP A 284 2.79 -10.81 -19.25
N LEU A 285 2.40 -11.91 -19.90
CA LEU A 285 2.44 -11.99 -21.35
C LEU A 285 1.18 -12.67 -21.88
N TRP A 286 0.44 -11.89 -22.66
CA TRP A 286 -0.74 -12.32 -23.38
C TRP A 286 -0.43 -12.36 -24.87
N CYS A 287 -0.81 -13.45 -25.53
CA CYS A 287 -0.69 -13.59 -26.97
C CYS A 287 -2.04 -14.08 -27.51
N ASN A 288 -2.68 -13.28 -28.36
CA ASN A 288 -3.99 -13.59 -28.96
C ASN A 288 -5.06 -13.94 -27.92
N GLY A 289 -5.16 -13.15 -26.85
CA GLY A 289 -6.17 -13.33 -25.80
C GLY A 289 -5.94 -14.55 -24.88
N LYS A 290 -4.76 -15.17 -24.94
CA LYS A 290 -4.35 -16.23 -24.01
C LYS A 290 -3.08 -15.83 -23.27
N GLU A 291 -3.08 -16.01 -21.95
CA GLU A 291 -1.87 -15.92 -21.14
C GLU A 291 -0.92 -17.07 -21.50
N VAL A 292 0.33 -16.74 -21.83
CA VAL A 292 1.32 -17.74 -22.28
C VAL A 292 2.45 -17.97 -21.27
N ALA A 293 2.48 -17.20 -20.18
CA ALA A 293 3.59 -17.21 -19.24
C ALA A 293 3.26 -17.71 -17.83
N SER A 294 1.99 -18.06 -17.55
CA SER A 294 1.49 -18.55 -16.26
C SER A 294 2.33 -19.67 -15.63
N ASP A 295 2.79 -20.60 -16.46
CA ASP A 295 3.45 -21.85 -16.03
C ASP A 295 4.95 -21.90 -16.37
N LEU A 296 5.54 -20.79 -16.84
CA LEU A 296 6.94 -20.77 -17.27
C LEU A 296 7.88 -20.64 -16.06
N PRO A 297 8.80 -21.60 -15.81
CA PRO A 297 9.73 -21.50 -14.69
C PRO A 297 10.66 -20.29 -14.85
N THR A 298 10.88 -19.54 -13.76
CA THR A 298 11.81 -18.40 -13.75
C THR A 298 13.18 -18.81 -14.30
N GLY A 299 13.74 -17.98 -15.18
CA GLY A 299 15.01 -18.21 -15.88
C GLY A 299 14.89 -19.07 -17.15
N THR A 300 13.72 -19.62 -17.45
CA THR A 300 13.49 -20.45 -18.64
C THR A 300 12.88 -19.64 -19.77
N TRP A 301 13.33 -19.86 -21.00
CA TRP A 301 12.74 -19.24 -22.18
C TRP A 301 11.51 -20.00 -22.67
N GLY A 302 10.37 -19.32 -22.67
CA GLY A 302 9.15 -19.72 -23.39
C GLY A 302 9.21 -19.34 -24.86
N ARG A 303 8.30 -19.90 -25.65
CA ARG A 303 8.17 -19.63 -27.09
C ARG A 303 6.70 -19.57 -27.48
N GLN A 304 6.34 -18.59 -28.31
CA GLN A 304 5.00 -18.43 -28.87
C GLN A 304 5.09 -17.84 -30.28
N ARG A 305 4.01 -17.92 -31.07
CA ARG A 305 3.87 -17.19 -32.34
C ARG A 305 2.85 -16.05 -32.22
N LEU A 306 3.20 -14.89 -32.77
CA LEU A 306 2.35 -13.71 -32.89
C LEU A 306 2.35 -13.27 -34.35
N GLY A 307 1.20 -13.32 -35.03
CA GLY A 307 1.12 -12.94 -36.46
C GLY A 307 2.09 -13.69 -37.38
N GLY A 308 2.51 -14.91 -37.01
CA GLY A 308 3.52 -15.71 -37.74
C GLY A 308 4.97 -15.51 -37.25
N PHE A 309 5.26 -14.39 -36.58
CA PHE A 309 6.57 -14.10 -35.99
C PHE A 309 6.81 -14.96 -34.75
N LEU A 310 8.07 -15.38 -34.55
CA LEU A 310 8.47 -16.09 -33.35
C LEU A 310 8.66 -15.08 -32.22
N VAL A 311 8.01 -15.32 -31.10
CA VAL A 311 8.21 -14.60 -29.84
C VAL A 311 8.89 -15.54 -28.86
N ARG A 312 10.04 -15.13 -28.32
CA ARG A 312 10.66 -15.80 -27.16
C ARG A 312 10.52 -14.92 -25.95
N TYR A 313 10.19 -15.48 -24.81
CA TYR A 313 9.96 -14.70 -23.60
C TYR A 313 10.53 -15.38 -22.37
N LYS A 314 10.96 -14.61 -21.38
CA LYS A 314 11.57 -15.10 -20.15
C LYS A 314 11.33 -14.15 -19.00
N GLU A 315 11.05 -14.70 -17.84
CA GLU A 315 11.13 -13.97 -16.57
C GLU A 315 12.46 -14.29 -15.88
N SER A 316 13.15 -13.28 -15.35
CA SER A 316 14.42 -13.43 -14.63
C SER A 316 14.36 -12.73 -13.29
N LYS A 317 15.02 -13.30 -12.28
CA LYS A 317 15.22 -12.63 -11.00
C LYS A 317 16.55 -11.88 -11.02
N ALA A 318 16.47 -10.56 -10.91
CA ALA A 318 17.62 -9.70 -10.67
C ALA A 318 17.70 -9.31 -9.18
N ARG A 319 18.82 -8.71 -8.76
CA ARG A 319 19.02 -8.26 -7.37
C ARG A 319 17.94 -7.28 -6.91
N ALA A 320 17.42 -6.46 -7.83
CA ALA A 320 16.51 -5.38 -7.52
C ALA A 320 15.05 -5.64 -7.91
N GLY A 321 14.73 -6.84 -8.43
CA GLY A 321 13.37 -7.19 -8.81
C GLY A 321 13.30 -8.22 -9.93
N ILE A 322 12.09 -8.37 -10.48
CA ILE A 322 11.80 -9.25 -11.60
C ILE A 322 12.00 -8.48 -12.90
N ILE A 323 12.76 -9.06 -13.83
CA ILE A 323 12.89 -8.57 -15.20
C ILE A 323 12.14 -9.53 -16.12
N ARG A 324 11.27 -8.98 -16.95
CA ARG A 324 10.50 -9.72 -17.96
C ARG A 324 11.00 -9.31 -19.33
N GLU A 325 11.40 -10.29 -20.14
CA GLU A 325 11.98 -10.05 -21.46
C GLU A 325 11.14 -10.77 -22.53
N ALA A 326 10.88 -10.11 -23.66
CA ALA A 326 10.26 -10.69 -24.84
C ALA A 326 10.98 -10.25 -26.11
N ASP A 327 11.49 -11.22 -26.86
CA ASP A 327 12.14 -11.08 -28.16
C ASP A 327 11.14 -11.42 -29.27
N ILE A 328 10.83 -10.47 -30.15
CA ILE A 328 10.04 -10.70 -31.36
C ILE A 328 10.97 -10.76 -32.56
N TYR A 329 11.08 -11.92 -33.20
CA TYR A 329 11.93 -12.14 -34.37
C TYR A 329 11.19 -11.78 -35.65
N LEU A 330 11.74 -10.84 -36.42
CA LEU A 330 11.07 -10.26 -37.59
C LEU A 330 11.27 -11.04 -38.89
N VAL A 331 12.16 -12.04 -38.91
CA VAL A 331 12.40 -12.88 -40.08
C VAL A 331 11.92 -14.32 -39.82
N PRO A 332 11.11 -14.91 -40.73
CA PRO A 332 10.74 -16.32 -40.67
C PRO A 332 11.99 -17.21 -40.62
N GLY A 333 12.16 -17.98 -39.54
CA GLY A 333 13.31 -18.87 -39.34
C GLY A 333 14.30 -18.43 -38.25
N GLY A 334 14.10 -17.26 -37.62
CA GLY A 334 14.87 -16.86 -36.43
C GLY A 334 16.22 -16.22 -36.76
N SER A 335 16.22 -15.16 -37.57
CA SER A 335 17.42 -14.36 -37.84
C SER A 335 17.87 -13.53 -36.61
N LYS A 336 18.96 -12.76 -36.76
CA LYS A 336 19.42 -11.79 -35.74
C LYS A 336 18.49 -10.58 -35.56
N GLU A 337 17.58 -10.34 -36.50
CA GLU A 337 16.73 -9.16 -36.48
C GLU A 337 15.53 -9.39 -35.55
N LYS A 338 15.56 -8.71 -34.41
CA LYS A 338 14.54 -8.82 -33.38
C LYS A 338 14.23 -7.47 -32.73
N LEU A 339 13.01 -7.36 -32.23
CA LEU A 339 12.61 -6.36 -31.24
C LEU A 339 12.79 -6.98 -29.86
N VAL A 340 13.45 -6.27 -28.94
CA VAL A 340 13.62 -6.73 -27.56
C VAL A 340 12.82 -5.85 -26.64
N PHE A 341 11.83 -6.43 -25.99
CA PHE A 341 11.04 -5.76 -24.95
C PHE A 341 11.56 -6.22 -23.60
N LYS A 342 11.90 -5.27 -22.73
CA LYS A 342 12.26 -5.53 -21.33
C LYS A 342 11.35 -4.72 -20.44
N ALA A 343 10.64 -5.39 -19.55
CA ALA A 343 9.85 -4.76 -18.50
C ALA A 343 10.50 -5.00 -17.14
N PHE A 344 10.57 -3.94 -16.34
CA PHE A 344 11.06 -3.97 -14.97
C PHE A 344 10.24 -2.98 -14.14
N LYS A 345 9.61 -3.48 -13.07
CA LYS A 345 8.57 -2.74 -12.35
C LYS A 345 7.51 -2.23 -13.35
N SER A 346 7.28 -0.92 -13.40
CA SER A 346 6.33 -0.26 -14.31
C SER A 346 7.00 0.34 -15.56
N PHE A 347 8.29 0.08 -15.79
CA PHE A 347 9.03 0.61 -16.93
C PHE A 347 9.14 -0.43 -18.03
N ILE A 348 9.05 0.04 -19.28
CA ILE A 348 9.28 -0.75 -20.48
C ILE A 348 10.41 -0.13 -21.29
N ARG A 349 11.36 -0.97 -21.68
CA ARG A 349 12.41 -0.67 -22.65
C ARG A 349 12.16 -1.48 -23.91
N ILE A 350 12.35 -0.85 -25.06
CA ILE A 350 12.22 -1.48 -26.37
C ILE A 350 13.51 -1.23 -27.13
N ASP A 351 14.30 -2.28 -27.36
CA ASP A 351 15.47 -2.21 -28.25
C ASP A 351 15.05 -2.60 -29.66
N VAL A 352 15.37 -1.72 -30.61
CA VAL A 352 15.07 -1.89 -32.03
C VAL A 352 16.38 -1.89 -32.80
N ASP A 353 16.78 -3.04 -33.35
CA ASP A 353 17.91 -3.10 -34.27
C ASP A 353 17.45 -2.80 -35.71
N TRP A 354 17.58 -1.53 -36.11
CA TRP A 354 17.04 -1.01 -37.37
C TRP A 354 18.08 -0.74 -38.46
N LYS A 355 19.37 -0.56 -38.12
CA LYS A 355 20.39 0.06 -38.99
C LYS A 355 20.60 -0.64 -40.34
N GLN A 356 20.22 -1.90 -40.46
CA GLN A 356 20.39 -2.70 -41.68
C GLN A 356 19.13 -3.48 -42.08
N SER A 357 17.97 -3.16 -41.49
CA SER A 357 16.74 -3.89 -41.73
C SER A 357 15.89 -3.24 -42.83
N GLU A 358 15.39 -4.07 -43.74
CA GLU A 358 14.39 -3.67 -44.73
C GLU A 358 12.95 -3.65 -44.18
N ASN A 359 12.72 -4.29 -43.01
CA ASN A 359 11.38 -4.43 -42.42
C ASN A 359 10.85 -3.11 -41.85
N TYR A 360 11.72 -2.15 -41.52
CA TYR A 360 11.31 -0.84 -40.97
C TYR A 360 11.15 0.26 -42.02
N LYS A 361 11.41 -0.02 -43.31
CA LYS A 361 11.49 1.02 -44.35
C LYS A 361 10.26 1.93 -44.40
N ASN A 362 9.08 1.36 -44.17
CA ASN A 362 7.79 2.07 -44.22
C ASN A 362 7.20 2.30 -42.81
N ALA A 363 8.00 2.14 -41.75
CA ALA A 363 7.52 2.34 -40.39
C ALA A 363 7.15 3.81 -40.14
N VAL A 364 5.97 4.02 -39.55
CA VAL A 364 5.41 5.31 -39.17
C VAL A 364 4.82 5.17 -37.77
N GLY A 365 4.89 6.23 -36.97
CA GLY A 365 4.39 6.20 -35.59
C GLY A 365 4.73 7.46 -34.82
N LEU A 366 4.59 7.38 -33.49
CA LEU A 366 4.93 8.46 -32.56
C LEU A 366 6.43 8.86 -32.59
N LEU A 367 7.30 8.00 -33.15
CA LEU A 367 8.71 8.29 -33.38
C LEU A 367 8.98 8.95 -34.75
N GLY A 368 7.93 9.24 -35.52
CA GLY A 368 8.01 9.76 -36.88
C GLY A 368 8.08 8.67 -37.95
N SER A 369 8.37 9.10 -39.18
CA SER A 369 8.50 8.21 -40.33
C SER A 369 9.96 7.81 -40.56
N TYR A 370 10.20 6.51 -40.66
CA TYR A 370 11.54 5.99 -40.95
C TYR A 370 12.07 6.45 -42.31
N SER A 371 11.24 6.38 -43.36
CA SER A 371 11.62 6.81 -44.72
C SER A 371 11.96 8.30 -44.82
N HIS A 372 11.50 9.09 -43.85
CA HIS A 372 11.73 10.53 -43.75
C HIS A 372 12.58 10.89 -42.52
N GLN A 373 13.54 10.02 -42.13
CA GLN A 373 14.54 10.32 -41.09
C GLN A 373 13.94 10.73 -39.73
N GLY A 374 12.77 10.18 -39.37
CA GLY A 374 12.08 10.50 -38.13
C GLY A 374 11.23 11.77 -38.19
N GLU A 375 11.01 12.36 -39.38
CA GLU A 375 10.08 13.46 -39.52
C GLU A 375 8.67 13.05 -39.06
N ARG A 376 8.02 13.97 -38.35
CA ARG A 376 6.72 13.80 -37.72
C ARG A 376 5.62 13.71 -38.77
N LEU A 377 5.32 12.50 -39.21
CA LEU A 377 4.30 12.20 -40.20
C LEU A 377 2.99 11.82 -39.53
N GLY A 378 1.94 12.61 -39.74
CA GLY A 378 0.59 12.35 -39.23
C GLY A 378 -0.08 11.15 -39.92
N ARG A 379 -1.19 10.71 -39.36
CA ARG A 379 -2.01 9.60 -39.87
C ARG A 379 -2.61 9.89 -41.25
N ASP A 380 -2.80 11.16 -41.58
CA ASP A 380 -3.24 11.63 -42.89
C ASP A 380 -2.12 11.68 -43.95
N GLY A 381 -0.89 11.31 -43.57
CA GLY A 381 0.29 11.36 -44.42
C GLY A 381 0.89 12.75 -44.57
N GLN A 382 0.47 13.74 -43.78
CA GLN A 382 1.05 15.08 -43.78
C GLN A 382 2.06 15.29 -42.65
N PHE A 383 3.03 16.16 -42.89
CA PHE A 383 4.05 16.47 -41.89
C PHE A 383 3.52 17.48 -40.85
N ILE A 384 3.64 17.13 -39.57
CA ILE A 384 3.19 17.92 -38.43
C ILE A 384 4.38 18.48 -37.68
N LYS A 385 4.60 19.81 -37.77
CA LYS A 385 5.74 20.46 -37.09
C LYS A 385 5.55 20.57 -35.58
N ASP A 386 4.33 20.93 -35.16
CA ASP A 386 4.01 21.14 -33.75
C ASP A 386 3.98 19.82 -32.98
N THR A 387 4.81 19.72 -31.94
CA THR A 387 4.99 18.48 -31.18
C THR A 387 3.71 18.05 -30.48
N ASN A 388 2.92 18.99 -29.97
CA ASN A 388 1.67 18.69 -29.27
C ASN A 388 0.61 18.20 -30.26
N ALA A 389 0.46 18.87 -31.40
CA ALA A 389 -0.43 18.45 -32.47
C ALA A 389 -0.05 17.06 -32.99
N PHE A 390 1.24 16.78 -33.15
CA PHE A 390 1.72 15.48 -33.59
C PHE A 390 1.42 14.38 -32.56
N GLY A 391 1.65 14.63 -31.27
CA GLY A 391 1.30 13.70 -30.20
C GLY A 391 -0.21 13.44 -30.09
N LEU A 392 -1.03 14.47 -30.33
CA LEU A 392 -2.49 14.34 -30.35
C LEU A 392 -2.99 13.56 -31.58
N ASP A 393 -2.37 13.73 -32.74
CA ASP A 393 -2.72 12.98 -33.96
C ASP A 393 -2.44 11.47 -33.80
N TRP A 394 -1.37 11.12 -33.07
CA TRP A 394 -0.99 9.75 -32.74
C TRP A 394 -1.62 9.20 -31.46
N GLN A 395 -2.65 9.86 -30.93
CA GLN A 395 -3.49 9.29 -29.87
C GLN A 395 -4.15 7.99 -30.37
N VAL A 396 -4.32 7.01 -29.47
CA VAL A 396 -4.89 5.70 -29.82
C VAL A 396 -6.38 5.83 -30.15
N ILE A 397 -6.77 5.31 -31.32
CA ILE A 397 -8.15 5.30 -31.83
C ILE A 397 -8.56 3.82 -31.98
N PRO A 398 -9.33 3.23 -31.05
CA PRO A 398 -9.66 1.81 -31.06
C PRO A 398 -10.27 1.30 -32.37
N GLU A 399 -11.06 2.14 -33.04
CA GLU A 399 -11.75 1.81 -34.29
C GLU A 399 -10.77 1.66 -35.46
N THR A 400 -9.63 2.35 -35.42
CA THR A 400 -8.62 2.35 -36.48
C THR A 400 -7.42 1.46 -36.12
N ASP A 401 -6.98 1.52 -34.87
CA ASP A 401 -5.78 0.82 -34.37
C ASP A 401 -6.07 -0.60 -33.87
N GLY A 402 -7.35 -0.95 -33.69
CA GLY A 402 -7.77 -2.21 -33.10
C GLY A 402 -7.63 -2.24 -31.57
N PRO A 403 -7.87 -3.39 -30.92
CA PRO A 403 -7.79 -3.52 -29.46
C PRO A 403 -6.33 -3.64 -28.99
N LEU A 404 -5.68 -2.50 -28.75
CA LEU A 404 -4.30 -2.45 -28.20
C LEU A 404 -4.24 -2.69 -26.70
N PHE A 405 -5.34 -2.42 -25.98
CA PHE A 405 -5.45 -2.61 -24.52
C PHE A 405 -6.61 -3.56 -24.19
N HIS A 406 -6.50 -4.31 -23.10
CA HIS A 406 -7.57 -5.18 -22.59
C HIS A 406 -8.82 -4.39 -22.20
N SER A 407 -8.62 -3.14 -21.78
CA SER A 407 -9.68 -2.18 -21.54
C SER A 407 -9.17 -0.78 -21.86
N TYR A 408 -10.06 0.06 -22.38
CA TYR A 408 -9.81 1.48 -22.64
C TYR A 408 -10.31 2.36 -21.47
N GLU A 409 -10.58 1.73 -20.33
CA GLU A 409 -11.03 2.38 -19.11
C GLU A 409 -10.06 3.45 -18.62
N GLY A 410 -10.54 4.68 -18.41
CA GLY A 410 -9.70 5.79 -17.94
C GLY A 410 -8.68 6.32 -18.97
N ALA A 411 -8.50 5.61 -20.10
CA ALA A 411 -7.72 6.11 -21.21
C ALA A 411 -8.45 7.28 -21.87
N VAL A 412 -7.70 8.28 -22.33
CA VAL A 412 -8.22 9.39 -23.11
C VAL A 412 -8.52 8.86 -24.52
N VAL A 413 -9.55 8.04 -24.64
CA VAL A 413 -9.99 7.44 -25.90
C VAL A 413 -11.18 8.24 -26.38
N ASN A 414 -11.13 8.72 -27.62
CA ASN A 414 -12.15 9.61 -28.18
C ASN A 414 -12.31 10.94 -27.41
N GLN A 415 -11.28 11.36 -26.66
CA GLN A 415 -11.20 12.65 -25.96
C GLN A 415 -9.86 13.33 -26.30
N LYS A 416 -9.80 14.66 -26.27
CA LYS A 416 -8.55 15.39 -26.54
C LYS A 416 -7.71 15.47 -25.27
N CYS A 417 -6.45 15.03 -25.30
CA CYS A 417 -5.55 15.19 -24.16
C CYS A 417 -5.42 16.67 -23.76
N ILE A 418 -5.57 16.96 -22.47
CA ILE A 418 -5.34 18.30 -21.91
C ILE A 418 -3.86 18.39 -21.55
N MET A 419 -3.10 19.18 -22.33
CA MET A 419 -1.70 19.42 -22.02
C MET A 419 -1.56 20.24 -20.72
N PRO A 420 -0.62 19.90 -19.83
CA PRO A 420 -0.35 20.72 -18.65
C PRO A 420 0.06 22.13 -19.07
N ALA A 421 -0.31 23.13 -18.26
CA ALA A 421 0.02 24.53 -18.53
C ALA A 421 1.54 24.68 -18.73
N SER A 422 1.93 25.34 -19.83
CA SER A 422 3.34 25.53 -20.16
C SER A 422 4.07 26.26 -19.04
N TYR A 423 5.29 25.80 -18.76
CA TYR A 423 6.16 26.28 -17.68
C TYR A 423 6.44 27.79 -17.73
N GLU A 424 6.27 28.43 -18.88
CA GLU A 424 6.64 29.83 -19.11
C GLU A 424 5.66 30.87 -18.51
N GLY A 425 4.50 30.45 -18.01
CA GLY A 425 3.46 31.39 -17.54
C GLY A 425 3.09 31.34 -16.06
N SER A 426 3.55 30.34 -15.29
CA SER A 426 3.03 30.11 -13.93
C SER A 426 3.97 30.62 -12.83
N THR A 427 3.82 31.89 -12.44
CA THR A 427 4.38 32.42 -11.19
C THR A 427 3.92 31.63 -9.95
N ALA A 428 2.82 30.88 -10.06
CA ALA A 428 2.27 30.03 -9.01
C ALA A 428 3.07 28.75 -8.71
N LEU A 429 3.98 28.29 -9.59
CA LEU A 429 4.77 27.07 -9.37
C LEU A 429 6.17 27.31 -8.77
N ARG A 430 6.64 28.56 -8.67
CA ARG A 430 7.93 28.88 -8.00
C ARG A 430 7.95 28.53 -6.50
N GLY A 431 6.79 28.31 -5.89
CA GLY A 431 6.65 27.93 -4.47
C GLY A 431 6.70 26.42 -4.20
N ARG A 432 6.54 25.57 -5.22
CA ARG A 432 6.76 24.13 -5.06
C ARG A 432 8.24 23.89 -5.28
N ARG A 433 9.01 23.84 -4.19
CA ARG A 433 10.33 23.20 -4.22
C ARG A 433 10.10 21.82 -4.85
N LEU A 434 10.62 21.60 -6.06
CA LEU A 434 10.94 20.25 -6.51
C LEU A 434 11.69 19.65 -5.33
N GLY A 435 11.12 18.58 -4.75
CA GLY A 435 11.79 17.87 -3.66
C GLY A 435 13.22 17.62 -4.08
N ALA A 436 14.17 17.85 -3.19
CA ALA A 436 15.57 17.52 -3.47
C ALA A 436 15.59 16.08 -4.00
N SER A 437 16.16 15.88 -5.19
CA SER A 437 16.45 14.56 -5.74
C SER A 437 17.09 13.73 -4.61
N SER A 438 16.45 12.65 -4.18
CA SER A 438 17.05 11.76 -3.18
C SER A 438 18.19 10.96 -3.81
N VAL A 439 18.16 10.80 -5.14
CA VAL A 439 19.24 10.21 -5.93
C VAL A 439 20.11 11.31 -6.52
N ASP A 440 21.34 11.42 -6.02
CA ASP A 440 22.34 12.31 -6.60
C ASP A 440 22.83 11.78 -7.96
N GLU A 441 23.10 12.69 -8.90
CA GLU A 441 23.60 12.38 -10.25
C GLU A 441 24.86 11.51 -10.21
N ALA A 442 25.79 11.78 -9.27
CA ALA A 442 26.99 10.98 -9.09
C ALA A 442 26.71 9.52 -8.68
N VAL A 443 25.60 9.28 -7.95
CA VAL A 443 25.18 7.92 -7.57
C VAL A 443 24.54 7.21 -8.77
N ALA A 444 23.76 7.94 -9.57
CA ALA A 444 23.21 7.44 -10.83
C ALA A 444 24.30 7.08 -11.85
N GLU A 445 25.30 7.94 -12.04
CA GLU A 445 26.48 7.67 -12.88
C GLU A 445 27.20 6.40 -12.44
N LYS A 446 27.38 6.22 -11.13
CA LYS A 446 28.01 5.02 -10.58
C LYS A 446 27.21 3.75 -10.89
N ALA A 447 25.88 3.81 -10.82
CA ALA A 447 25.02 2.69 -11.15
C ALA A 447 25.09 2.33 -12.64
N CYS A 448 25.16 3.33 -13.52
CA CYS A 448 25.21 3.19 -14.98
C CYS A 448 26.62 2.93 -15.56
N ASN A 449 27.67 2.88 -14.72
CA ASN A 449 29.07 2.70 -15.16
C ASN A 449 29.38 1.38 -15.88
N HIS A 450 28.47 0.41 -15.83
CA HIS A 450 28.64 -0.86 -16.54
C HIS A 450 28.38 -0.75 -18.05
N LEU A 451 27.77 0.35 -18.51
CA LEU A 451 27.52 0.62 -19.93
C LEU A 451 28.76 1.21 -20.60
N LEU A 452 29.08 0.67 -21.77
CA LEU A 452 30.25 1.08 -22.56
C LEU A 452 29.93 2.20 -23.54
N ASP A 453 28.70 2.26 -24.05
CA ASP A 453 28.26 3.31 -24.96
C ASP A 453 27.96 4.61 -24.19
N PRO A 454 28.60 5.75 -24.55
CA PRO A 454 28.41 7.00 -23.82
C PRO A 454 26.98 7.55 -23.86
N ASP A 455 26.23 7.29 -24.93
CA ASP A 455 24.87 7.80 -25.08
C ASP A 455 23.88 6.90 -24.33
N GLU A 456 24.07 5.58 -24.33
CA GLU A 456 23.34 4.66 -23.43
C GLU A 456 23.59 5.00 -21.97
N LYS A 457 24.84 5.31 -21.60
CA LYS A 457 25.19 5.73 -20.25
C LYS A 457 24.46 6.99 -19.82
N LYS A 458 24.40 8.01 -20.69
CA LYS A 458 23.66 9.25 -20.39
C LYS A 458 22.18 9.00 -20.23
N ALA A 459 21.59 8.19 -21.10
CA ALA A 459 20.17 7.88 -21.04
C ALA A 459 19.83 7.06 -19.77
N CYS A 460 20.69 6.12 -19.37
CA CYS A 460 20.60 5.42 -18.08
C CYS A 460 20.61 6.38 -16.88
N VAL A 461 21.56 7.31 -16.85
CA VAL A 461 21.66 8.30 -15.75
C VAL A 461 20.42 9.18 -15.71
N PHE A 462 19.97 9.65 -16.87
CA PHE A 462 18.74 10.44 -16.97
C PHE A 462 17.54 9.69 -16.41
N ASP A 463 17.34 8.44 -16.83
CA ASP A 463 16.21 7.61 -16.39
C ASP A 463 16.26 7.36 -14.87
N VAL A 464 17.43 7.01 -14.32
CA VAL A 464 17.61 6.79 -12.88
C VAL A 464 17.31 8.05 -12.06
N VAL A 465 17.77 9.22 -12.53
CA VAL A 465 17.52 10.49 -11.85
C VAL A 465 16.06 10.91 -12.02
N ALA A 466 15.48 10.79 -13.22
CA ALA A 466 14.10 11.18 -13.47
C ALA A 466 13.10 10.34 -12.65
N THR A 467 13.41 9.05 -12.47
CA THR A 467 12.57 8.10 -11.74
C THR A 467 12.88 8.03 -10.24
N GLN A 468 14.01 8.60 -9.81
CA GLN A 468 14.55 8.45 -8.46
C GLN A 468 14.79 6.99 -8.06
N ASP A 469 15.04 6.11 -9.04
CA ASP A 469 15.19 4.67 -8.84
C ASP A 469 16.53 4.14 -9.36
N LEU A 470 17.49 3.96 -8.45
CA LEU A 470 18.80 3.39 -8.75
C LEU A 470 18.75 1.98 -9.32
N SER A 471 17.67 1.23 -9.06
CA SER A 471 17.54 -0.12 -9.58
C SER A 471 17.28 -0.17 -11.09
N LEU A 472 16.80 0.93 -11.66
CA LEU A 472 16.52 1.02 -13.10
C LEU A 472 17.78 0.85 -13.95
N ALA A 473 18.96 1.22 -13.43
CA ALA A 473 20.24 0.99 -14.09
C ALA A 473 20.47 -0.49 -14.45
N SER A 474 19.88 -1.45 -13.71
CA SER A 474 20.04 -2.89 -14.00
C SER A 474 19.31 -3.37 -15.26
N THR A 475 18.49 -2.51 -15.87
CA THR A 475 17.74 -2.80 -17.10
C THR A 475 18.46 -2.32 -18.36
N TRP A 476 19.54 -1.56 -18.17
CA TRP A 476 20.35 -1.00 -19.24
C TRP A 476 21.35 -2.01 -19.83
#